data_AF-A0A6P2FEB6-F1
#
_entry.id   AF-A0A6P2FEB6-F1
#
_cell.length_a   1.000
_cell.length_b   1.000
_cell.length_c   1.000
_cell.angle_alpha   90.00
_cell.angle_beta   90.00
_cell.angle_gamma   90.00
#
_symmetry.space_group_name_H-M   'P 1'
#
loop_
_entity.id
_entity.type
_entity.pdbx_description
1 polymer ?
#
loop_
_entity_poly.entity_id
_entity_poly.type
_entity_poly.pdbx_seq_one_letter_code
_entity_poly.pdbx_strand_id
1 'polypeptide(L)' 'MNTVAARKRVLRLVPKPNGVIDADMVAFTVMEHIDTMYPAMWLAVPKAARVSIRNTIVRAVMAEAGKT' A
#
# COMPACT_ATOMS: atom_id res chain seq x y z
N MET A 1 34.09 7.96 22.29
CA MET A 1 32.75 7.61 21.75
C MET A 1 32.86 7.61 20.24
N ASN A 2 32.95 6.43 19.60
CA ASN A 2 32.98 6.31 18.13
C ASN A 2 31.54 6.28 17.60
N THR A 3 31.13 7.32 16.88
CA THR A 3 29.83 7.36 16.19
C THR A 3 29.91 6.50 14.93
N VAL A 4 29.24 5.34 14.95
CA VAL A 4 29.10 4.49 13.76
C VAL A 4 28.21 5.21 12.75
N ALA A 5 28.77 5.53 11.57
CA ALA A 5 28.03 6.17 10.50
C ALA A 5 26.85 5.29 10.07
N ALA A 6 25.63 5.85 10.11
CA ALA A 6 24.42 5.15 9.70
C ALA A 6 24.54 4.76 8.22
N ARG A 7 24.54 3.46 7.93
CA ARG A 7 24.53 2.94 6.55
C ARG A 7 23.23 3.39 5.87
N LYS A 8 23.31 4.49 5.12
CA LYS A 8 22.22 4.98 4.25
C LYS A 8 21.89 3.86 3.26
N ARG A 9 20.76 3.17 3.46
CA ARG A 9 20.25 2.23 2.46
C ARG A 9 19.92 3.04 1.22
N VAL A 10 20.70 2.85 0.17
CA VAL A 10 20.42 3.45 -1.14
C VAL A 10 19.13 2.81 -1.64
N LEU A 11 18.02 3.54 -1.49
CA LEU A 11 16.77 3.20 -2.16
C LEU A 11 17.09 3.23 -3.65
N ARG A 12 17.10 2.07 -4.30
CA ARG A 12 17.24 2.01 -5.76
C ARG A 12 16.03 2.74 -6.32
N LEU A 13 16.29 3.83 -7.05
CA LEU A 13 15.29 4.56 -7.79
C LEU A 13 14.76 3.63 -8.88
N VAL A 14 13.70 2.89 -8.56
CA VAL A 14 12.95 2.14 -9.57
C VAL A 14 12.34 3.20 -10.49
N PRO A 15 12.55 3.12 -11.82
CA PRO A 15 11.94 4.04 -12.75
C PRO A 15 10.43 4.08 -12.51
N LYS A 16 9.85 5.29 -12.50
CA LYS A 16 8.39 5.44 -12.40
C LYS A 16 7.76 4.62 -13.54
N PRO A 17 6.85 3.67 -13.25
CA PRO A 17 6.25 2.88 -14.31
C PRO A 17 5.53 3.80 -15.30
N ASN A 18 5.70 3.52 -16.59
CA ASN A 18 5.02 4.25 -17.67
C ASN A 18 3.54 3.86 -17.70
N GLY A 19 2.73 4.51 -16.87
CA GLY A 19 1.29 4.29 -16.85
C GLY A 19 0.59 5.00 -15.67
N VAL A 20 -0.67 5.35 -15.87
CA VAL A 20 -1.57 5.71 -14.76
C VAL A 20 -1.92 4.41 -14.06
N ILE A 21 -1.43 4.22 -12.83
CA ILE A 21 -1.84 3.09 -12.01
C ILE A 21 -3.31 3.33 -11.62
N ASP A 22 -4.19 2.42 -12.03
CA ASP A 22 -5.59 2.44 -11.60
C ASP A 22 -5.66 2.08 -10.10
N ALA A 23 -5.97 3.09 -9.29
CA ALA A 23 -6.05 2.96 -7.84
C ALA A 23 -7.18 2.03 -7.39
N ASP A 24 -8.29 1.99 -8.13
CA ASP A 24 -9.41 1.10 -7.82
C ASP A 24 -9.07 -0.35 -8.14
N MET A 25 -8.38 -0.59 -9.26
CA MET A 25 -7.87 -1.92 -9.59
C MET A 25 -6.90 -2.44 -8.52
N VAL A 26 -5.94 -1.61 -8.09
CA VAL A 26 -4.99 -1.99 -7.02
C VAL A 26 -5.72 -2.26 -5.71
N ALA A 27 -6.66 -1.40 -5.32
CA ALA A 27 -7.44 -1.60 -4.11
C ALA A 27 -8.28 -2.89 -4.18
N PHE A 28 -8.87 -3.20 -5.34
CA PHE A 28 -9.59 -4.45 -5.55
C PHE A 28 -8.69 -5.67 -5.37
N THR A 29 -7.55 -5.73 -6.08
CA THR A 29 -6.63 -6.87 -6.02
C THR A 29 -6.07 -7.11 -4.62
N VAL A 30 -5.71 -6.03 -3.90
CA VAL A 30 -5.21 -6.15 -2.53
C VAL A 30 -6.29 -6.66 -1.58
N MET A 31 -7.52 -6.13 -1.69
CA MET A 31 -8.63 -6.57 -0.86
C MET A 31 -9.01 -8.03 -1.12
N GLU A 32 -9.04 -8.46 -2.39
CA GLU A 32 -9.27 -9.86 -2.79
C GLU A 32 -8.20 -10.81 -2.22
N HIS A 33 -6.94 -10.40 -2.26
CA HIS A 33 -5.85 -11.17 -1.66
C HIS A 33 -6.03 -11.32 -0.14
N ILE A 34 -6.38 -10.23 0.56
CA ILE A 34 -6.65 -10.27 2.01
C ILE A 34 -7.82 -11.20 2.32
N ASP A 35 -8.89 -11.15 1.53
CA ASP A 35 -10.06 -12.01 1.71
C ASP A 35 -9.71 -13.49 1.54
N THR A 36 -8.86 -13.80 0.58
CA THR A 36 -8.45 -15.18 0.27
C THR A 36 -7.50 -15.72 1.32
N MET A 37 -6.52 -14.92 1.76
CA MET A 37 -5.46 -15.37 2.67
C MET A 37 -5.86 -15.29 4.14
N TYR A 38 -6.69 -14.33 4.51
CA TYR A 38 -7.02 -14.02 5.91
C TYR A 38 -8.52 -13.82 6.16
N PRO A 39 -9.41 -14.72 5.67
CA PRO A 39 -10.86 -14.53 5.79
C PRO A 39 -11.34 -14.37 7.25
N ALA A 40 -10.68 -15.07 8.19
CA ALA A 40 -11.01 -15.02 9.61
C ALA A 40 -10.74 -13.65 10.25
N MET A 41 -9.87 -12.80 9.68
CA MET A 41 -9.59 -11.49 10.25
C MET A 41 -10.85 -10.61 10.29
N TRP A 42 -11.74 -10.79 9.33
CA TRP A 42 -12.98 -10.03 9.19
C TRP A 42 -14.01 -10.34 10.28
N LEU A 43 -13.87 -11.46 10.99
CA LEU A 43 -14.74 -11.82 12.12
C LEU A 43 -14.44 -10.96 13.35
N ALA A 44 -13.19 -10.55 13.53
CA ALA A 44 -12.73 -9.80 14.69
C ALA A 44 -12.79 -8.28 14.48
N VAL A 45 -12.78 -7.80 13.24
CA VAL A 45 -12.75 -6.36 12.94
C VAL A 45 -14.15 -5.81 12.62
N PRO A 46 -14.43 -4.53 12.93
CA PRO A 46 -15.67 -3.88 12.53
C PRO A 46 -15.85 -3.90 11.01
N LYS A 47 -17.09 -4.04 10.53
CA LYS A 47 -17.42 -4.00 9.09
C LYS A 47 -16.88 -2.73 8.38
N ALA A 48 -16.82 -1.61 9.11
CA ALA A 48 -16.28 -0.35 8.62
C ALA A 48 -14.77 -0.39 8.30
N ALA A 49 -14.00 -1.30 8.95
CA ALA A 49 -12.56 -1.43 8.74
C ALA A 49 -12.24 -1.79 7.28
N ARG A 50 -13.08 -2.63 6.65
CA ARG A 50 -12.93 -3.04 5.25
C ARG A 50 -12.97 -1.84 4.29
N VAL A 51 -13.94 -0.94 4.49
CA VAL A 51 -14.07 0.30 3.70
C VAL A 51 -12.90 1.24 3.98
N SER A 52 -12.49 1.36 5.24
CA SER A 52 -11.35 2.18 5.63
C SER A 52 -10.05 1.71 4.96
N ILE A 53 -9.79 0.40 4.95
CA ILE A 53 -8.59 -0.18 4.32
C ILE A 53 -8.61 0.09 2.81
N ARG A 54 -9.71 -0.21 2.11
CA ARG A 54 -9.85 0.08 0.67
C ARG A 54 -9.55 1.55 0.38
N ASN A 55 -10.21 2.47 1.08
CA ASN A 55 -10.04 3.91 0.85
C ASN A 55 -8.61 4.38 1.14
N THR A 56 -7.95 3.76 2.12
CA THR A 56 -6.55 4.07 2.44
C THR A 56 -5.62 3.62 1.33
N ILE A 57 -5.84 2.43 0.74
CA ILE A 57 -5.08 1.95 -0.41
C ILE A 57 -5.25 2.89 -1.60
N VAL A 58 -6.50 3.25 -1.95
CA VAL A 58 -6.79 4.19 -3.04
C VAL A 58 -6.05 5.52 -2.83
N ARG A 59 -6.15 6.10 -1.64
CA ARG A 59 -5.46 7.35 -1.29
C ARG A 59 -3.94 7.22 -1.40
N ALA A 60 -3.36 6.10 -0.95
CA ALA A 60 -1.92 5.87 -1.03
C ALA A 60 -1.45 5.77 -2.48
N VAL A 61 -2.18 5.05 -3.34
CA VAL A 61 -1.86 4.93 -4.76
C VAL A 61 -1.99 6.27 -5.47
N MET A 62 -3.07 7.02 -5.22
CA MET A 62 -3.27 8.35 -5.79
C MET A 62 -2.18 9.35 -5.32
N ALA A 63 -1.79 9.31 -4.04
CA ALA A 63 -0.73 10.15 -3.51
C ALA A 63 0.62 9.85 -4.15
N GLU A 64 0.93 8.58 -4.41
CA GLU A 64 2.17 8.20 -5.09
C GLU A 64 2.14 8.57 -6.58
N ALA A 65 1.00 8.41 -7.24
CA ALA A 65 0.83 8.83 -8.63
C ALA A 65 1.00 10.36 -8.79
N GLY A 66 0.45 11.13 -7.85
CA GLY A 66 0.47 12.60 -7.81
C GLY A 66 1.77 13.23 -7.32
N LYS A 67 2.72 12.46 -6.77
CA LYS A 67 4.12 12.91 -6.62
C LYS A 67 4.75 12.99 -8.02
N THR A 68 4.67 14.19 -8.58
CA THR A 68 5.40 14.66 -9.76
C THR A 68 6.43 15.68 -9.32
#